data_AF-A0A446AQK6-F1
#
_entry.id   AF-A0A446AQK6-F1
#
_cell.length_a   1.000
_cell.length_b   1.000
_cell.length_c   1.000
_cell.angle_alpha   90.00
_cell.angle_beta   90.00
_cell.angle_gamma   90.00
#
_symmetry.space_group_name_H-M   'P 1'
#
loop_
_entity.id
_entity.type
_entity.pdbx_description
1 polymer ?
#
loop_
_entity_poly.entity_id
_entity_poly.type
_entity_poly.pdbx_seq_one_letter_code
_entity_poly.pdbx_strand_id
1 'polypeptide(L)'
;MVETREIEKLRQLGLTEHTSAGVEAVRVTAQCRRSAVGFTRDKWRSALLDWESEIEQQLASHGGELIQGSLSVSGQTVEAVVPIVELSSVVAEMADSDVRIDIVTPRQVVER
;
A
#
# COMPACT_ATOMS: atom_id res chain seq x y z
N MET A 1 16.54 0.63 2.96
CA MET A 1 17.20 -0.43 2.19
C MET A 1 16.69 -1.72 2.80
N VAL A 2 15.77 -2.43 2.13
CA VAL A 2 15.27 -3.72 2.64
C VAL A 2 16.46 -4.66 2.61
N GLU A 3 16.87 -5.17 3.78
CA GLU A 3 18.03 -6.05 3.85
C GLU A 3 17.74 -7.30 3.03
N THR A 4 18.72 -7.82 2.28
CA THR A 4 18.58 -9.01 1.40
C THR A 4 17.85 -10.17 2.10
N ARG A 5 18.04 -10.30 3.41
CA ARG A 5 17.38 -11.30 4.28
C ARG A 5 15.86 -11.12 4.40
N GLU A 6 15.36 -9.89 4.45
CA GLU A 6 13.93 -9.61 4.52
C GLU A 6 13.24 -9.93 3.19
N ILE A 7 13.90 -9.60 2.07
CA ILE A 7 13.45 -9.97 0.72
C ILE A 7 13.34 -11.50 0.58
N GLU A 8 14.39 -12.22 0.98
CA GLU A 8 14.38 -13.69 0.98
C GLU A 8 13.26 -14.26 1.85
N LYS A 9 12.98 -13.65 3.00
CA LYS A 9 11.86 -14.06 3.85
C LYS A 9 10.51 -13.87 3.16
N LEU A 10 10.29 -12.75 2.47
CA LEU A 10 9.06 -12.52 1.70
C LEU A 10 8.88 -13.57 0.60
N ARG A 11 9.96 -13.90 -0.12
CA ARG A 11 9.98 -14.97 -1.14
C ARG A 11 9.66 -16.34 -0.53
N GLN A 12 10.29 -16.70 0.58
CA GLN A 12 10.06 -17.97 1.28
C GLN A 12 8.62 -18.11 1.80
N LEU A 13 7.98 -17.00 2.15
CA LEU A 13 6.60 -16.96 2.60
C LEU A 13 5.59 -16.93 1.43
N GLY A 14 6.05 -16.89 0.18
CA GLY A 14 5.18 -16.78 -0.99
C GLY A 14 4.39 -15.47 -1.04
N LEU A 15 4.94 -14.40 -0.46
CA LEU A 15 4.33 -13.07 -0.39
C LEU A 15 4.74 -12.17 -1.55
N THR A 16 5.50 -12.71 -2.51
CA THR A 16 5.95 -11.97 -3.67
C THR A 16 5.02 -12.24 -4.84
N GLU A 17 4.69 -11.16 -5.56
CA GLU A 17 3.99 -11.19 -6.83
C GLU A 17 4.78 -10.37 -7.85
N HIS A 18 4.19 -10.08 -9.02
CA HIS A 18 4.84 -9.23 -10.01
C HIS A 18 3.93 -8.06 -10.37
N THR A 19 4.54 -6.90 -10.61
CA THR A 19 3.85 -5.76 -11.24
C THR A 19 3.42 -6.11 -12.66
N SER A 20 2.61 -5.25 -13.30
CA SER A 20 2.22 -5.42 -14.70
C SER A 20 3.43 -5.44 -15.65
N ALA A 21 4.54 -4.81 -15.26
CA ALA A 21 5.82 -4.81 -15.97
C ALA A 21 6.69 -6.06 -15.70
N GLY A 22 6.22 -7.02 -14.89
CA GLY A 22 6.96 -8.23 -14.56
C GLY A 22 8.06 -8.04 -13.51
N VAL A 23 8.04 -6.94 -12.75
CA VAL A 23 9.00 -6.68 -11.68
C VAL A 23 8.54 -7.36 -10.40
N GLU A 24 9.45 -8.06 -9.70
CA GLU A 24 9.16 -8.70 -8.44
C GLU A 24 8.72 -7.67 -7.38
N ALA A 25 7.57 -7.91 -6.78
CA ALA A 25 6.86 -6.97 -5.94
C ALA A 25 6.19 -7.66 -4.76
N VAL A 26 5.70 -6.86 -3.82
CA VAL A 26 4.92 -7.31 -2.66
C VAL A 26 3.60 -6.56 -2.60
N ARG A 27 2.55 -7.27 -2.21
CA ARG A 27 1.26 -6.64 -1.91
C ARG A 27 1.29 -5.92 -0.57
N VAL A 28 0.80 -4.70 -0.56
CA VAL A 28 0.69 -3.88 0.64
C VAL A 28 -0.68 -3.23 0.73
N THR A 29 -1.09 -2.88 1.95
CA THR A 29 -2.18 -1.91 2.17
C THR A 29 -1.59 -0.54 2.45
N ALA A 30 -2.11 0.48 1.78
CA ALA A 30 -1.87 1.88 2.11
C ALA A 30 -3.09 2.44 2.86
N GLN A 31 -2.88 2.87 4.10
CA GLN A 31 -3.93 3.39 4.96
C GLN A 31 -3.74 4.89 5.24
N CYS A 32 -4.74 5.70 4.91
CA CYS A 32 -4.82 7.10 5.28
C CYS A 32 -4.90 7.27 6.81
N ARG A 33 -3.96 8.00 7.41
CA ARG A 33 -3.95 8.34 8.84
C ARG A 33 -4.38 9.78 9.12
N ARG A 34 -4.72 10.56 8.09
CA ARG A 34 -5.27 11.91 8.24
C ARG A 34 -6.55 11.88 9.10
N SER A 35 -6.72 12.92 9.92
CA SER A 35 -7.86 13.03 10.82
C SER A 35 -9.07 13.65 10.11
N ALA A 36 -10.25 13.04 10.27
CA ALA A 36 -11.52 13.60 9.79
C ALA A 36 -12.07 14.72 10.70
N VAL A 37 -11.39 15.03 11.81
CA VAL A 37 -11.84 16.05 12.78
C VAL A 37 -11.96 17.41 12.09
N GLY A 38 -13.13 18.05 12.25
CA GLY A 38 -13.41 19.36 11.65
C GLY A 38 -13.89 19.32 10.19
N PHE A 39 -13.90 18.15 9.55
CA PHE A 39 -14.45 18.00 8.21
C PHE A 39 -15.95 17.66 8.25
N THR A 40 -16.69 18.21 7.29
CA THR A 40 -18.01 17.65 6.94
C THR A 40 -17.82 16.33 6.20
N ARG A 41 -18.85 15.48 6.19
CA ARG A 41 -18.79 14.18 5.49
C ARG A 41 -18.39 14.30 4.02
N ASP A 42 -18.91 15.30 3.30
CA ASP A 42 -18.60 15.48 1.88
C ASP A 42 -17.20 16.02 1.66
N LYS A 43 -16.73 16.96 2.49
CA LYS A 43 -15.34 17.43 2.43
C LYS A 43 -14.34 16.32 2.76
N TRP A 44 -14.68 15.47 3.74
CA TRP A 44 -13.85 14.32 4.07
C TRP A 44 -13.78 13.31 2.93
N ARG A 45 -14.92 13.05 2.26
CA ARG A 45 -14.96 12.18 1.08
C ARG A 45 -14.09 12.72 -0.05
N SER A 46 -14.19 14.02 -0.35
CA SER A 46 -13.31 14.66 -1.35
C SER A 46 -11.84 14.53 -0.97
N ALA A 47 -11.49 14.80 0.29
CA ALA A 47 -10.11 14.66 0.77
C ALA A 47 -9.56 13.23 0.65
N LEU A 48 -10.41 12.20 0.79
CA LEU A 48 -10.02 10.81 0.58
C LEU A 48 -9.80 10.47 -0.90
N LEU A 49 -10.60 11.03 -1.81
CA LEU A 49 -10.40 10.84 -3.26
C LEU A 49 -9.14 11.56 -3.76
N ASP A 50 -8.89 12.77 -3.25
CA ASP A 50 -7.67 13.51 -3.53
C ASP A 50 -6.45 12.73 -3.00
N TRP A 51 -6.55 12.20 -1.78
CA TRP A 51 -5.54 11.33 -1.19
C TRP A 51 -5.28 10.06 -2.01
N GLU A 52 -6.31 9.37 -2.50
CA GLU A 52 -6.16 8.18 -3.34
C GLU A 52 -5.37 8.52 -4.62
N SER A 53 -5.67 9.66 -5.24
CA SER A 53 -4.95 10.16 -6.43
C SER A 53 -3.50 10.53 -6.13
N GLU A 54 -3.22 11.15 -4.97
CA GLU A 54 -1.87 11.46 -4.51
C GLU A 54 -1.04 10.18 -4.33
N ILE A 55 -1.61 9.16 -3.69
CA ILE A 55 -0.94 7.89 -3.42
C ILE A 55 -0.67 7.12 -4.71
N GLU A 56 -1.60 7.14 -5.66
CA GLU A 56 -1.38 6.55 -6.98
C GLU A 56 -0.13 7.12 -7.66
N GLN A 57 0.02 8.44 -7.64
CA GLN A 57 1.17 9.13 -8.25
C GLN A 57 2.47 8.83 -7.53
N GLN A 58 2.45 8.86 -6.19
CA GLN A 58 3.62 8.53 -5.38
C GLN A 58 4.07 7.09 -5.63
N LEU A 59 3.15 6.11 -5.58
CA LEU A 59 3.46 4.71 -5.88
C LEU A 59 4.03 4.53 -7.29
N ALA A 60 3.42 5.16 -8.29
CA ALA A 60 3.86 5.08 -9.68
C ALA A 60 5.30 5.60 -9.87
N SER A 61 5.70 6.61 -9.10
CA SER A 61 7.08 7.14 -9.12
C SER A 61 8.14 6.12 -8.67
N HIS A 62 7.72 5.10 -7.91
CA HIS A 62 8.54 3.96 -7.46
C HIS A 62 8.27 2.67 -8.24
N GLY A 63 7.53 2.75 -9.36
CA GLY A 63 7.12 1.58 -10.13
C GLY A 63 6.10 0.68 -9.42
N GLY A 64 5.44 1.19 -8.36
CA GLY A 64 4.30 0.57 -7.72
C GLY A 64 2.99 0.87 -8.42
N GLU A 65 1.97 0.06 -8.15
CA GLU A 65 0.67 0.10 -8.80
C GLU A 65 -0.44 -0.03 -7.76
N LEU A 66 -1.46 0.83 -7.81
CA LEU A 66 -2.70 0.61 -7.05
C LEU A 66 -3.50 -0.53 -7.66
N ILE A 67 -4.10 -1.36 -6.80
CA ILE A 67 -5.02 -2.40 -7.24
C ILE A 67 -6.40 -1.77 -7.39
N GLN A 68 -6.91 -1.75 -8.63
CA GLN A 68 -8.21 -1.18 -8.92
C GLN A 68 -9.33 -1.87 -8.12
N GLY A 69 -10.22 -1.07 -7.55
CA GLY A 69 -11.36 -1.57 -6.77
C GLY A 69 -10.99 -2.13 -5.40
N SER A 70 -9.75 -1.94 -4.92
CA SER A 70 -9.31 -2.36 -3.59
C SER A 70 -9.69 -1.39 -2.46
N LEU A 71 -10.34 -0.27 -2.80
CA LEU A 71 -10.77 0.72 -1.83
C LEU A 71 -11.70 0.10 -0.79
N SER A 72 -11.33 0.25 0.48
CA SER A 72 -12.11 -0.28 1.60
C SER A 72 -13.45 0.46 1.75
N VAL A 73 -14.39 -0.17 2.46
CA VAL A 73 -15.71 0.42 2.74
C VAL A 73 -15.62 1.77 3.45
N SER A 74 -14.58 1.99 4.26
CA SER A 74 -14.34 3.28 4.92
C SER A 74 -13.72 4.33 3.99
N GLY A 75 -13.21 3.92 2.82
CA GLY A 75 -12.51 4.77 1.85
C GLY A 75 -11.10 5.18 2.29
N GLN A 76 -10.57 4.59 3.37
CA GLN A 76 -9.30 5.00 3.99
C GLN A 76 -8.16 4.01 3.75
N THR A 77 -8.42 2.94 3.00
CA THR A 77 -7.42 1.90 2.75
C THR A 77 -7.56 1.40 1.33
N VAL A 78 -6.44 1.29 0.63
CA VAL A 78 -6.32 0.71 -0.70
C VAL A 78 -5.23 -0.35 -0.67
N GLU A 79 -5.29 -1.32 -1.57
CA GLU A 79 -4.20 -2.25 -1.80
C GLU A 79 -3.33 -1.76 -2.96
N ALA A 80 -2.03 -2.03 -2.85
CA ALA A 80 -1.05 -1.74 -3.88
C ALA A 80 -0.07 -2.90 -4.04
N VAL A 81 0.59 -2.95 -5.19
CA VAL A 81 1.73 -3.81 -5.47
C VAL A 81 2.95 -2.92 -5.59
N VAL A 82 4.00 -3.18 -4.80
CA VAL A 82 5.20 -2.34 -4.71
C VAL A 82 6.44 -3.18 -5.02
N PRO A 83 7.32 -2.76 -5.96
CA PRO A 83 8.59 -3.43 -6.19
C PRO A 83 9.37 -3.62 -4.89
N ILE A 84 9.85 -4.83 -4.64
CA ILE A 84 10.45 -5.16 -3.33
C ILE A 84 11.67 -4.28 -3.03
N VAL A 85 12.44 -3.95 -4.07
CA VAL A 85 13.62 -3.09 -3.98
C VAL A 85 13.28 -1.66 -3.56
N GLU A 86 12.08 -1.18 -3.90
CA GLU A 86 11.59 0.17 -3.56
C GLU A 86 10.75 0.20 -2.29
N LEU A 87 10.42 -0.95 -1.70
CA LEU A 87 9.52 -1.03 -0.54
C LEU A 87 9.97 -0.13 0.63
N SER A 88 11.26 -0.09 0.94
CA SER A 88 11.77 0.84 1.98
C SER A 88 11.55 2.30 1.63
N SER A 89 11.79 2.68 0.37
CA SER A 89 11.65 4.05 -0.13
C SER A 89 10.20 4.49 -0.05
N VAL A 90 9.29 3.63 -0.54
CA VAL A 90 7.85 3.83 -0.46
C VAL A 90 7.38 3.94 0.98
N VAL A 91 7.78 3.03 1.88
CA VAL A 91 7.37 3.10 3.30
C VAL A 91 7.80 4.43 3.94
N ALA A 92 9.01 4.90 3.64
CA ALA A 92 9.52 6.17 4.17
C ALA A 92 8.72 7.37 3.62
N GLU A 93 8.52 7.46 2.32
CA GLU A 93 7.78 8.57 1.68
C GLU A 93 6.30 8.60 2.10
N MET A 94 5.69 7.43 2.24
CA MET A 94 4.30 7.29 2.68
C MET A 94 4.12 7.72 4.13
N ALA A 95 5.09 7.40 5.00
CA ALA A 95 5.07 7.84 6.39
C ALA A 95 5.09 9.37 6.51
N ASP A 96 5.87 10.05 5.67
CA ASP A 96 5.92 11.53 5.59
C ASP A 96 4.59 12.13 5.07
N SER A 97 3.75 11.32 4.43
CA SER A 97 2.45 11.70 3.86
C SER A 97 1.24 11.30 4.73
N ASP A 98 1.45 10.96 6.00
CA ASP A 98 0.43 10.40 6.90
C ASP A 98 -0.22 9.11 6.36
N VAL A 99 0.57 8.25 5.73
CA VAL A 99 0.13 6.95 5.22
C VAL A 99 0.90 5.82 5.88
N ARG A 100 0.14 4.86 6.41
CA ARG A 100 0.71 3.61 6.93
C ARG A 100 0.70 2.56 5.83
N ILE A 101 1.86 1.96 5.60
CA ILE A 101 2.04 0.82 4.71
C ILE A 101 2.20 -0.45 5.55
N ASP A 102 1.39 -1.46 5.27
CA ASP A 102 1.52 -2.80 5.87
C ASP A 102 1.54 -3.86 4.76
N ILE A 103 2.37 -4.90 4.90
CA ILE A 103 2.41 -6.02 3.95
C ILE A 103 1.16 -6.87 4.12
N VAL A 104 0.47 -7.17 3.02
CA VAL A 104 -0.67 -8.09 3.03
C VAL A 104 -0.15 -9.50 3.26
N THR A 105 -0.54 -10.08 4.38
CA THR A 105 -0.25 -11.48 4.68
C THR A 105 -1.51 -12.32 4.47
N PRO A 106 -1.45 -13.44 3.73
CA PRO A 106 -2.56 -14.35 3.60
C PRO A 106 -2.97 -14.82 5.00
N ARG A 107 -4.23 -14.58 5.35
CA ARG A 107 -4.79 -15.07 6.60
C ARG A 107 -4.85 -16.59 6.49
N GLN A 108 -3.99 -17.32 7.20
CA GLN A 108 -4.17 -18.76 7.39
C GLN A 108 -5.45 -18.95 8.20
N VAL A 109 -6.55 -19.28 7.53
CA VAL A 109 -7.75 -19.76 8.19
C VAL A 109 -7.42 -21.17 8.64
N VAL A 110 -7.11 -21.33 9.92
CA VAL A 110 -7.12 -22.66 10.54
C VAL A 110 -8.59 -23.06 10.61
N GLU A 111 -9.06 -23.82 9.61
CA GLU A 111 -10.33 -24.53 9.73
C GLU A 111 -10.23 -25.42 10.98
N ARG A 112 -11.11 -25.17 11.95
CA ARG A 112 -11.29 -26.00 13.15
C ARG A 112 -12.49 -26.92 12.95
#